data_AF-A0A7V3CSF6-F1
#
_entry.id   AF-A0A7V3CSF6-F1
#
_cell.length_a   1.000
_cell.length_b   1.000
_cell.length_c   1.000
_cell.angle_alpha   90.00
_cell.angle_beta   90.00
_cell.angle_gamma   90.00
#
_symmetry.space_group_name_H-M   'P 1'
#
loop_
_entity.id
_entity.type
_entity.pdbx_description
1 polymer ?
#
loop_
_entity_poly.entity_id
_entity_poly.type
_entity_poly.pdbx_seq_one_letter_code
_entity_poly.pdbx_strand_id
1 'polypeptide(L)'
;MKKLLIAFSALISSQLLAQGGYDIKISIKGNTDTVAYLAKYTFDKQYIVDTCKKVTKGNIVFKGKKDLDKGVYFLVSQEKVRYF
;
A
#
# COMPACT_ATOMS: atom_id res chain seq x y z
N MET A 1 -26.44 41.25 -7.45
CA MET A 1 -25.15 40.90 -6.79
C MET A 1 -25.20 39.65 -5.91
N LYS A 2 -26.35 39.24 -5.34
CA LYS A 2 -26.45 38.00 -4.53
C LYS A 2 -26.34 36.68 -5.33
N LYS A 3 -26.79 36.65 -6.59
CA LYS A 3 -26.73 35.45 -7.46
C LYS A 3 -25.30 35.08 -7.89
N LEU A 4 -24.40 36.07 -7.94
CA LEU A 4 -22.99 35.86 -8.31
C LEU A 4 -22.18 35.23 -7.16
N LEU A 5 -22.52 35.55 -5.91
CA LEU A 5 -21.93 34.94 -4.72
C LEU A 5 -22.28 33.45 -4.57
N ILE A 6 -23.50 33.05 -4.99
CA ILE A 6 -23.93 31.64 -4.95
C ILE A 6 -23.21 30.81 -6.03
N ALA A 7 -22.97 31.39 -7.21
CA ALA A 7 -22.22 30.73 -8.29
C ALA A 7 -20.74 30.50 -7.94
N PHE A 8 -20.13 31.38 -7.15
CA PHE A 8 -18.73 31.24 -6.73
C PHE A 8 -18.53 30.15 -5.66
N SER A 9 -19.52 29.96 -4.78
CA SER A 9 -19.49 28.89 -3.76
C SER A 9 -19.57 27.48 -4.37
N ALA A 10 -20.25 27.32 -5.51
CA ALA A 10 -20.41 26.04 -6.20
C ALA A 10 -19.15 25.54 -6.93
N LEU A 11 -18.11 26.37 -7.11
CA LEU A 11 -16.88 25.98 -7.81
C LEU A 11 -15.82 25.36 -6.89
N ILE A 12 -15.98 25.43 -5.57
CA ILE A 12 -14.97 25.00 -4.59
C ILE A 12 -15.18 23.53 -4.17
N SER A 13 -16.31 22.92 -4.52
CA SER A 13 -16.67 21.54 -4.10
C SER A 13 -16.01 20.43 -4.91
N SER A 14 -15.28 20.72 -5.99
CA SER A 14 -14.65 19.71 -6.83
C SER A 14 -13.13 19.72 -6.67
N GLN A 15 -12.60 19.01 -5.66
CA GLN A 15 -11.28 18.35 -5.68
C GLN A 15 -10.95 17.69 -4.33
N LEU A 16 -11.77 16.74 -3.90
CA LEU A 16 -11.27 15.69 -3.01
C LEU A 16 -10.55 14.65 -3.87
N LEU A 17 -9.29 14.95 -4.24
CA LEU A 17 -8.39 13.91 -4.74
C LEU A 17 -8.10 12.99 -3.55
N ALA A 18 -8.81 11.88 -3.46
CA ALA A 18 -8.41 10.80 -2.57
C ALA A 18 -6.94 10.47 -2.86
N GLN A 19 -6.09 10.47 -1.83
CA GLN A 19 -4.72 9.97 -1.94
C GLN A 19 -4.78 8.47 -2.23
N GLY A 20 -4.98 8.13 -3.50
CA GLY A 20 -4.90 6.78 -4.01
C GLY A 20 -3.49 6.22 -3.81
N GLY A 21 -3.42 4.92 -3.64
CA GLY A 21 -2.21 4.19 -3.34
C GLY A 21 -2.23 3.50 -1.98
N TYR A 22 -1.16 2.77 -1.71
CA TYR A 22 -0.96 2.08 -0.45
C TYR A 22 0.40 2.45 0.12
N ASP A 23 0.46 2.60 1.44
CA ASP A 23 1.70 2.71 2.22
C ASP A 23 1.63 1.67 3.35
N ILE A 24 2.21 0.50 3.10
CA ILE A 24 2.26 -0.59 4.06
C ILE A 24 3.65 -0.60 4.69
N LYS A 25 3.71 -0.26 5.98
CA LYS A 25 4.94 -0.32 6.79
C LYS A 25 4.85 -1.47 7.76
N ILE A 26 5.80 -2.38 7.66
CA ILE A 26 5.90 -3.57 8.50
C ILE A 26 7.24 -3.50 9.22
N SER A 27 7.22 -3.63 10.55
CA SER A 27 8.43 -3.63 11.37
C SER A 27 8.54 -4.97 12.08
N ILE A 28 9.55 -5.76 11.72
CA ILE A 28 9.84 -7.06 12.32
C ILE A 28 11.10 -6.92 13.17
N LYS A 29 10.96 -7.04 14.50
CA LYS A 29 12.09 -7.03 15.41
C LYS A 29 12.94 -8.29 15.20
N GLY A 30 14.25 -8.13 15.04
CA GLY A 30 15.18 -9.24 14.89
C GLY A 30 15.31 -9.80 13.46
N ASN A 31 14.66 -9.20 12.46
CA ASN A 31 14.81 -9.64 11.09
C ASN A 31 16.11 -9.13 10.47
N THR A 32 16.94 -10.06 10.00
CA THR A 32 18.20 -9.80 9.25
C THR A 32 18.00 -9.86 7.75
N ASP A 33 16.79 -10.16 7.26
CA ASP A 33 16.52 -10.24 5.83
C ASP A 33 16.73 -8.90 5.14
N THR A 34 17.28 -8.97 3.94
CA THR A 34 17.51 -7.82 3.07
C THR A 34 16.33 -7.59 2.11
N VAL A 35 15.56 -8.64 1.81
CA VAL A 35 14.46 -8.62 0.83
C VAL A 35 13.19 -9.22 1.42
N ALA A 36 12.06 -8.58 1.15
CA ALA A 36 10.72 -9.05 1.50
C ALA A 36 9.76 -8.88 0.32
N TYR A 37 8.81 -9.81 0.19
CA TYR A 37 7.78 -9.80 -0.83
C TYR A 37 6.40 -9.66 -0.20
N LEU A 38 5.54 -8.88 -0.84
CA LEU A 38 4.12 -8.79 -0.52
C LEU A 38 3.36 -9.69 -1.48
N ALA A 39 2.73 -10.75 -0.98
CA ALA A 39 1.94 -11.68 -1.77
C ALA A 39 0.44 -11.57 -1.44
N LYS A 40 -0.43 -11.66 -2.42
CA LYS A 40 -1.90 -11.69 -2.26
C LYS A 40 -2.41 -13.10 -2.42
N TYR A 41 -3.29 -13.52 -1.51
CA TYR A 41 -4.04 -14.76 -1.62
C TYR A 41 -5.29 -14.54 -2.45
N THR A 42 -5.40 -15.25 -3.57
CA THR A 42 -6.56 -15.18 -4.46
C THR A 42 -7.07 -16.58 -4.76
N PHE A 43 -8.22 -16.93 -4.18
CA PHE A 43 -8.86 -18.25 -4.21
C PHE A 43 -8.00 -19.38 -3.64
N ASP A 44 -7.04 -19.86 -4.43
CA ASP A 44 -6.16 -21.00 -4.14
C ASP A 44 -4.70 -20.73 -4.56
N LYS A 45 -4.42 -19.50 -5.01
CA LYS A 45 -3.10 -19.12 -5.54
C LYS A 45 -2.57 -17.90 -4.81
N GLN A 46 -1.25 -17.91 -4.61
CA GLN A 46 -0.51 -16.79 -4.03
C GLN A 46 0.21 -16.05 -5.15
N TYR A 47 -0.05 -14.76 -5.27
CA TYR A 47 0.55 -13.90 -6.28
C TYR A 47 1.40 -12.83 -5.62
N ILE A 48 2.66 -12.68 -6.04
CA ILE A 48 3.50 -11.59 -5.55
C ILE A 48 3.00 -10.28 -6.18
N VAL A 49 2.65 -9.33 -5.33
CA VAL A 49 2.11 -8.01 -5.71
C VAL A 49 3.19 -6.94 -5.64
N ASP A 50 4.11 -7.02 -4.68
CA ASP A 50 5.20 -6.07 -4.55
C ASP A 50 6.46 -6.71 -3.94
N THR A 51 7.62 -6.08 -4.16
CA THR A 51 8.93 -6.54 -3.69
C THR A 51 9.71 -5.37 -3.07
N CYS A 52 10.02 -5.48 -1.79
CA CYS A 52 10.87 -4.55 -1.08
C CYS A 52 12.28 -5.15 -0.92
N LYS A 53 13.26 -4.62 -1.65
CA LYS A 53 14.68 -5.06 -1.57
C LYS A 53 15.52 -4.28 -0.55
N LYS A 54 14.91 -3.31 0.14
CA LYS A 54 15.62 -2.38 1.02
C LYS A 54 15.04 -2.43 2.43
N VAL A 55 15.12 -3.60 3.04
CA VAL A 55 14.72 -3.77 4.44
C VAL A 55 15.79 -3.17 5.34
N THR A 56 15.43 -2.17 6.16
CA THR A 56 16.39 -1.47 7.01
C THR A 56 16.11 -1.82 8.46
N LYS A 57 16.96 -2.67 9.09
CA LYS A 57 16.79 -3.13 10.48
C LYS A 57 15.38 -3.69 10.76
N GLY A 58 14.88 -4.52 9.86
CA GLY A 58 13.55 -5.12 9.97
C GLY A 58 12.37 -4.20 9.60
N ASN A 59 12.63 -2.96 9.15
CA ASN A 59 11.59 -2.09 8.62
C ASN A 59 11.44 -2.28 7.11
N ILE A 60 10.26 -2.71 6.71
CA ILE A 60 9.85 -3.01 5.34
C ILE A 60 8.76 -2.00 4.98
N VAL A 61 8.90 -1.34 3.83
CA VAL A 61 7.95 -0.33 3.37
C VAL A 61 7.57 -0.65 1.93
N PHE A 62 6.29 -0.98 1.72
CA PHE A 62 5.70 -1.16 0.40
C PHE A 62 4.85 0.07 0.07
N LYS A 63 5.14 0.72 -1.05
CA LYS A 63 4.49 1.96 -1.47
C LYS A 63 4.14 1.91 -2.94
N GLY A 64 2.86 2.03 -3.24
CA GLY A 64 2.36 2.11 -4.61
C GLY A 64 1.41 3.29 -4.79
N LYS A 65 1.36 3.85 -6.00
CA LYS A 65 0.40 4.90 -6.38
C LYS A 65 -0.98 4.36 -6.74
N LYS A 66 -1.08 3.05 -6.96
CA LYS A 66 -2.32 2.36 -7.34
C LYS A 66 -2.87 1.67 -6.11
N ASP A 67 -4.19 1.73 -5.92
CA ASP A 67 -4.84 1.03 -4.82
C ASP A 67 -4.62 -0.48 -4.91
N LEU A 68 -4.39 -1.09 -3.75
CA LEU A 68 -4.38 -2.54 -3.62
C LEU A 68 -5.81 -3.05 -3.61
N ASP A 69 -6.03 -4.15 -4.33
CA ASP A 69 -7.30 -4.86 -4.26
C ASP A 69 -7.59 -5.29 -2.81
N LYS A 70 -8.86 -5.34 -2.42
CA LYS A 70 -9.25 -5.89 -1.13
C LYS A 70 -8.97 -7.40 -1.11
N GLY A 71 -8.44 -7.91 0.00
CA GLY A 71 -8.10 -9.33 0.16
C GLY A 71 -7.08 -9.58 1.26
N VAL A 72 -6.61 -10.83 1.33
CA VAL A 72 -5.59 -11.26 2.29
C VAL A 72 -4.22 -11.13 1.65
N TYR A 73 -3.30 -10.50 2.38
CA TYR A 73 -1.92 -10.29 1.97
C TYR A 73 -0.97 -10.93 2.98
N PHE A 74 0.11 -11.52 2.46
CA PHE A 74 1.14 -12.21 3.22
C PHE A 74 2.50 -11.57 2.96
N LEU A 75 3.34 -11.58 4.00
CA LEU A 75 4.74 -11.21 3.88
C LEU A 75 5.57 -12.48 3.68
N VAL A 76 6.40 -12.48 2.64
CA VAL A 76 7.30 -13.59 2.32
C VAL A 76 8.74 -13.12 2.41
N SER A 77 9.60 -13.91 3.05
CA SER A 77 11.05 -13.66 3.12
C SER A 77 11.75 -13.91 1.78
N GLN A 78 13.02 -13.51 1.69
CA GLN A 78 13.90 -13.88 0.58
C GLN A 78 13.98 -15.40 0.36
N GLU A 79 13.95 -16.17 1.45
CA GLU A 79 14.04 -17.64 1.44
C GLU A 79 12.72 -18.32 1.07
N LYS A 80 11.71 -17.56 0.59
CA LYS A 80 10.34 -18.04 0.34
C LYS A 80 9.65 -18.60 1.59
N VAL A 81 10.16 -18.27 2.78
CA VAL A 81 9.50 -18.60 4.04
C VAL A 81 8.36 -17.62 4.24
N ARG A 82 7.15 -18.15 4.44
CA ARG A 82 5.98 -17.34 4.80
C ARG A 82 6.14 -16.94 6.25
N TYR A 83 6.13 -15.63 6.51
CA TYR A 83 6.18 -15.15 7.89
C TYR A 83 4.85 -15.39 8.61
N PHE A 84 3.72 -15.21 7.90
CA PHE A 84 2.35 -15.40 8.39
C PHE A 84 1.44 -15.82 7.24
#